data_AF-A0A447IAZ7-F1
#
_entry.id   AF-A0A447IAZ7-F1
#
_cell.length_a   1.000
_cell.length_b   1.000
_cell.length_c   1.000
_cell.angle_alpha   90.00
_cell.angle_beta   90.00
_cell.angle_gamma   90.00
#
_symmetry.space_group_name_H-M   'P 1'
#
loop_
_entity.id
_entity.type
_entity.pdbx_description
1 polymer ?
#
loop_
_entity_poly.entity_id
_entity_poly.type
_entity_poly.pdbx_seq_one_letter_code
_entity_poly.pdbx_strand_id
1 'polypeptide(L)'
;MTPDTREWRSSTTYDYLDRADVDALAWECLRRNLDYQRDYANSIRTASELGPETEAIGDRWGLRFPRQAQPECTRTTCFLDAGS
;
A
#
# COMPACT_ATOMS: atom_id res chain seq x y z
N MET A 1 12.69 10.51 -6.09
CA MET A 1 13.43 9.46 -6.82
C MET A 1 12.58 9.02 -7.97
N THR A 2 13.09 9.09 -9.20
CA THR A 2 12.45 8.47 -10.36
C THR A 2 12.97 7.02 -10.41
N PRO A 3 12.11 6.01 -10.31
CA PRO A 3 12.58 4.63 -10.49
C PRO A 3 13.16 4.49 -11.90
N ASP A 4 14.30 3.82 -12.04
CA ASP A 4 14.78 3.42 -13.36
C ASP A 4 13.79 2.38 -13.91
N THR A 5 13.14 2.73 -15.02
CA THR A 5 12.05 1.96 -15.61
C THR A 5 12.49 1.25 -16.89
N ARG A 6 13.78 1.24 -17.23
CA ARG A 6 14.25 0.64 -18.49
C ARG A 6 13.93 -0.85 -18.58
N GLU A 7 13.93 -1.52 -17.43
CA GLU A 7 13.70 -2.95 -17.28
C GLU A 7 12.22 -3.33 -17.09
N TRP A 8 11.27 -2.43 -17.36
CA TRP A 8 9.84 -2.69 -17.10
C TRP A 8 9.22 -3.85 -17.92
N ARG A 9 9.89 -4.29 -18.99
CA ARG A 9 9.49 -5.47 -19.79
C ARG A 9 10.29 -6.73 -19.47
N SER A 10 11.32 -6.63 -18.62
CA SER A 10 12.14 -7.78 -18.23
C SER A 10 11.38 -8.61 -17.21
N SER A 11 11.01 -9.84 -17.56
CA SER A 11 10.26 -10.74 -16.67
C SER A 11 11.02 -11.06 -15.38
N THR A 12 12.35 -11.21 -15.46
CA THR A 12 13.24 -11.46 -14.30
C THR A 12 13.21 -10.34 -13.27
N THR A 13 12.94 -9.10 -13.67
CA THR A 13 12.82 -7.95 -12.75
C THR A 13 11.64 -8.10 -11.80
N TYR A 14 10.63 -8.91 -12.16
CA TYR A 14 9.41 -9.13 -11.41
C TYR A 14 9.28 -10.54 -10.84
N ASP A 15 10.32 -11.38 -10.90
CA ASP A 15 10.31 -12.74 -10.34
C ASP A 15 9.93 -12.74 -8.84
N TYR A 16 10.28 -11.67 -8.12
CA TYR A 16 9.89 -11.47 -6.73
C TYR A 16 8.37 -11.38 -6.51
N LEU A 17 7.58 -11.02 -7.53
CA LEU A 17 6.12 -10.97 -7.44
C LEU A 17 5.49 -12.37 -7.42
N ASP A 18 6.13 -13.38 -8.02
CA ASP A 18 5.67 -14.77 -7.93
C ASP A 18 5.74 -15.29 -6.49
N ARG A 19 6.72 -14.80 -5.75
CA ARG A 19 6.92 -15.11 -4.33
C ARG A 19 6.20 -14.15 -3.39
N ALA A 20 5.58 -13.10 -3.93
CA ALA A 20 4.87 -12.13 -3.12
C ALA A 20 3.54 -12.71 -2.64
N ASP A 21 3.24 -12.43 -1.37
CA ASP A 21 1.96 -12.80 -0.79
C ASP A 21 0.81 -12.06 -1.50
N VAL A 22 -0.21 -12.80 -1.92
CA VAL A 22 -1.31 -12.27 -2.73
C VAL A 22 -2.10 -11.23 -1.94
N ASP A 23 -2.27 -11.43 -0.64
CA ASP A 23 -2.93 -10.49 0.26
C ASP A 23 -2.11 -9.19 0.39
N ALA A 24 -0.78 -9.29 0.47
CA ALA A 24 0.11 -8.13 0.47
C ALA A 24 0.04 -7.34 -0.85
N LEU A 25 0.00 -8.02 -2.00
CA LEU A 25 -0.12 -7.38 -3.31
C LEU A 25 -1.49 -6.71 -3.50
N ALA A 26 -2.57 -7.39 -3.12
CA ALA A 26 -3.93 -6.85 -3.16
C ALA A 26 -4.03 -5.60 -2.28
N TRP A 27 -3.45 -5.65 -1.08
CA TRP A 27 -3.38 -4.50 -0.18
C TRP A 27 -2.56 -3.35 -0.77
N GLU A 28 -1.40 -3.62 -1.39
CA GLU A 28 -0.59 -2.58 -2.03
C GLU A 28 -1.31 -1.88 -3.19
N CYS A 29 -2.01 -2.65 -4.02
CA CYS A 29 -2.84 -2.10 -5.10
C CYS A 29 -3.95 -1.20 -4.56
N LEU A 30 -4.63 -1.65 -3.50
CA LEU A 30 -5.71 -0.91 -2.86
C LEU A 30 -5.20 0.37 -2.18
N ARG A 31 -4.08 0.28 -1.46
CA ARG A 31 -3.44 1.41 -0.77
C ARG A 31 -3.07 2.53 -1.74
N ARG A 32 -2.61 2.20 -2.94
CA ARG A 32 -2.21 3.18 -3.97
C ARG A 32 -3.40 3.72 -4.78
N ASN A 33 -4.60 3.19 -4.59
CA ASN A 33 -5.80 3.68 -5.26
C ASN A 33 -6.25 5.03 -4.66
N LEU A 34 -6.34 6.06 -5.49
CA LEU A 34 -6.73 7.42 -5.07
C LEU A 34 -8.18 7.49 -4.56
N ASP A 35 -9.08 6.66 -5.09
CA ASP A 35 -10.47 6.62 -4.61
C ASP A 35 -10.53 6.04 -3.20
N TYR A 36 -9.78 4.95 -2.94
CA TYR A 36 -9.65 4.38 -1.59
C TYR A 36 -9.07 5.39 -0.60
N GLN A 37 -7.99 6.09 -0.98
CA GLN A 37 -7.38 7.11 -0.12
C GLN A 37 -8.35 8.24 0.24
N ARG A 38 -9.15 8.69 -0.74
CA ARG A 38 -10.15 9.74 -0.53
C ARG A 38 -11.30 9.25 0.34
N ASP A 39 -11.79 8.05 0.07
CA ASP A 39 -12.88 7.42 0.83
C ASP A 39 -12.44 7.26 2.29
N TYR A 40 -11.25 6.71 2.54
CA TYR A 40 -10.67 6.56 3.88
C TYR A 40 -10.50 7.91 4.59
N ALA A 41 -9.96 8.92 3.91
CA ALA A 41 -9.81 10.26 4.50
C ALA A 41 -11.17 10.89 4.86
N ASN A 42 -12.20 10.64 4.04
CA ASN A 42 -13.55 11.11 4.31
C ASN A 42 -14.18 10.36 5.50
N SER A 43 -13.98 9.04 5.58
CA SER A 43 -14.41 8.21 6.71
C SER A 43 -13.78 8.69 8.01
N ILE A 44 -12.47 8.94 8.05
CA ILE A 44 -11.77 9.43 9.26
C ILE A 44 -12.23 10.83 9.67
N ARG A 45 -12.52 11.70 8.70
CA ARG A 45 -13.01 13.06 8.98
C ARG A 45 -14.42 13.07 9.59
N THR A 46 -15.23 12.09 9.23
CA THR A 46 -16.66 12.03 9.61
C THR A 46 -16.87 11.13 10.82
N ALA A 47 -16.00 10.13 10.99
CA ALA A 47 -15.89 9.29 12.17
C ALA A 47 -15.25 10.05 13.33
N SER A 48 -16.06 10.83 14.05
CA SER A 48 -15.67 11.41 15.34
C SER A 48 -15.36 10.35 16.40
N GLU A 49 -15.84 9.12 16.21
CA GLU A 49 -15.57 7.92 17.01
C GLU A 49 -15.60 6.73 16.04
N LEU A 50 -14.77 5.70 16.28
CA LEU A 50 -14.67 4.47 15.47
C LEU A 50 -16.05 3.78 15.37
N GLY A 51 -16.86 4.18 14.39
CA GLY A 51 -18.26 3.79 14.25
C GLY A 51 -18.62 3.35 12.82
N PRO A 52 -19.91 3.35 12.46
CA PRO A 52 -20.47 2.68 11.26
C PRO A 52 -19.86 3.12 9.93
N GLU A 53 -19.23 4.29 9.86
CA GLU A 53 -18.51 4.74 8.66
C GLU A 53 -17.24 3.94 8.37
N THR A 54 -16.61 3.35 9.39
CA THR A 54 -15.48 2.44 9.21
C THR A 54 -15.95 1.09 8.66
N GLU A 55 -17.19 0.68 8.97
CA GLU A 55 -17.81 -0.50 8.39
C GLU A 55 -18.23 -0.25 6.93
N ALA A 56 -18.72 0.95 6.60
CA ALA A 56 -19.12 1.32 5.24
C ALA A 56 -17.96 1.30 4.23
N ILE A 57 -16.79 1.81 4.62
CA ILE A 57 -15.58 1.70 3.78
C ILE A 57 -15.10 0.24 3.68
N GLY A 58 -15.25 -0.54 4.76
CA GLY A 58 -14.95 -1.97 4.76
C GLY A 58 -15.79 -2.74 3.75
N ASP A 59 -17.11 -2.52 3.74
CA ASP A 59 -18.03 -3.15 2.81
C ASP A 59 -17.74 -2.77 1.35
N ARG A 60 -17.51 -1.48 1.10
CA ARG A 60 -17.19 -0.95 -0.24
C ARG A 60 -15.92 -1.56 -0.85
N TRP A 61 -14.88 -1.77 -0.04
CA TRP A 61 -13.58 -2.24 -0.51
C TRP A 61 -13.26 -3.70 -0.15
N GLY A 62 -14.19 -4.41 0.49
CA GLY A 62 -14.00 -5.79 0.95
C GLY A 62 -13.01 -5.94 2.10
N LEU A 63 -12.81 -4.90 2.91
CA LEU A 63 -11.86 -4.90 4.03
C LEU A 63 -12.57 -5.14 5.35
N ARG A 64 -12.04 -6.07 6.14
CA ARG A 64 -12.45 -6.25 7.55
C ARG A 64 -11.91 -5.15 8.46
N PHE A 65 -10.71 -4.66 8.16
CA PHE A 65 -10.00 -3.63 8.92
C PHE A 65 -9.41 -2.60 7.95
N PRO A 66 -10.15 -1.53 7.62
CA PRO A 66 -9.60 -0.46 6.80
C PRO A 66 -8.45 0.21 7.56
N ARG A 67 -7.36 0.49 6.84
CA ARG A 67 -6.17 1.15 7.40
C ARG A 67 -5.73 2.29 6.51
N GLN A 68 -5.06 3.27 7.12
CA GLN A 68 -4.52 4.41 6.40
C GLN A 68 -3.50 3.94 5.37
N ALA A 69 -3.56 4.53 4.18
CA ALA A 69 -2.47 4.52 3.22
C ALA A 69 -1.32 5.39 3.74
N GLN A 70 -0.67 4.94 4.82
CA GLN A 70 0.59 5.53 5.23
C GLN A 70 1.57 5.28 4.08
N PRO A 71 2.27 6.29 3.57
CA PRO A 71 3.43 6.01 2.74
C PRO A 71 4.40 5.27 3.66
N GLU A 72 4.64 3.99 3.41
CA GLU A 72 5.79 3.33 4.01
C GLU A 72 7.04 3.93 3.37
N CYS A 73 7.43 5.09 3.90
CA CYS A 73 8.77 5.60 3.76
C CYS A 73 9.63 4.76 4.71
N THR A 74 9.81 3.48 4.38
CA THR A 74 10.94 2.71 4.88
C THR A 74 12.17 3.31 4.24
N ARG A 75 12.65 4.40 4.83
CA ARG A 75 14.02 4.87 4.67
C ARG A 75 14.92 3.86 5.38
N THR A 76 15.01 2.65 4.82
CA THR A 76 16.12 1.73 5.05
C THR A 76 17.31 2.31 4.31
N THR A 77 17.96 3.30 4.92
CA THR A 77 19.38 3.53 4.67
C THR A 77 20.14 2.53 5.54
N CYS A 78 20.05 1.24 5.22
CA CYS A 78 21.11 0.31 5.58
C CYS A 78 22.25 0.58 4.59
N PHE A 79 23.05 1.58 4.94
CA PHE A 79 24.40 1.73 4.42
C PHE A 79 25.13 0.44 4.83
N LEU A 80 25.25 -0.53 3.92
CA LEU A 80 26.18 -1.65 4.11
C LEU A 80 27.56 -1.11 3.77
N ASP A 81 28.30 -0.83 4.84
CA ASP A 81 29.76 -0.68 4.86
C ASP A 81 30.41 -1.76 3.99
N ALA A 82 31.01 -1.34 2.88
CA ALA A 82 31.93 -2.17 2.11
C ALA A 82 33.32 -2.00 2.72
N GLY A 83 33.55 -2.67 3.84
CA GLY A 83 34.89 -2.95 4.33
C GLY A 83 35.49 -4.14 3.59
N SER A 84 36.46 -3.89 2.72
CA SER A 84 37.69 -4.70 2.52
C SER A 84 38.67 -3.95 1.64
#